data_AF-M2SE34-F1
#
_entry.id   AF-M2SE34-F1
#
_cell.length_a   1.000
_cell.length_b   1.000
_cell.length_c   1.000
_cell.angle_alpha   90.00
_cell.angle_beta   90.00
_cell.angle_gamma   90.00
#
_symmetry.space_group_name_H-M   'P 1'
#
loop_
_entity.id
_entity.type
_entity.pdbx_description
1 polymer ?
#
loop_
_entity_poly.entity_id
_entity_poly.type
_entity_poly.pdbx_seq_one_letter_code
_entity_poly.pdbx_strand_id
1 'polypeptide(L)' 'MDEDDLPRPGDPLDTLMKSDLDRLSVHELEARIRMLEAETERTRAKLAGAKDFRAGADALFKS' A
#
# COMPACT_ATOMS: atom_id res chain seq x y z
N MET A 1 30.61 -3.75 -7.68
CA MET A 1 29.49 -3.41 -6.80
C MET A 1 28.39 -4.38 -7.14
N ASP A 2 27.99 -5.20 -6.17
CA ASP A 2 26.88 -6.14 -6.34
C ASP A 2 25.56 -5.36 -6.42
N GLU A 3 24.56 -5.92 -7.09
CA GLU A 3 23.23 -5.30 -7.24
C GLU A 3 22.54 -5.03 -5.89
N ASP A 4 22.93 -5.75 -4.84
CA ASP A 4 22.52 -5.55 -3.44
C ASP A 4 23.10 -4.29 -2.78
N ASP A 5 24.13 -3.67 -3.37
CA ASP A 5 24.78 -2.45 -2.87
C ASP A 5 24.13 -1.16 -3.43
N LEU A 6 23.14 -1.30 -4.32
CA LEU A 6 22.40 -0.16 -4.84
C LEU A 6 21.44 0.37 -3.76
N PRO A 7 21.38 1.69 -3.53
CA PRO A 7 20.42 2.27 -2.60
C PRO A 7 19.01 1.91 -3.07
N ARG A 8 18.34 1.04 -2.30
CA ARG A 8 16.96 0.67 -2.59
C ARG A 8 16.10 1.93 -2.51
N PRO A 9 15.30 2.25 -3.54
CA PRO A 9 14.35 3.34 -3.44
C PRO A 9 13.45 3.08 -2.22
N GLY A 10 13.30 4.11 -1.38
CA GLY A 10 12.50 4.02 -0.14
C GLY A 10 11.03 3.71 -0.42
N ASP A 11 10.27 3.40 0.64
CA ASP A 11 8.85 3.10 0.50
C ASP A 11 8.11 4.29 -0.15
N PRO A 12 7.36 4.08 -1.24
CA PRO A 12 6.53 5.11 -1.85
C PRO A 12 5.56 5.77 -0.86
N LEU A 13 5.07 5.03 0.15
CA LEU A 13 4.20 5.58 1.20
C LEU A 13 4.96 6.55 2.11
N ASP A 14 6.23 6.29 2.43
CA ASP A 14 7.05 7.21 3.22
C ASP A 14 7.23 8.55 2.51
N THR A 15 7.42 8.50 1.19
CA THR A 15 7.52 9.71 0.36
C THR A 15 6.19 10.47 0.31
N LEU A 16 5.07 9.74 0.19
CA LEU A 16 3.73 10.30 0.19
C LEU A 16 3.39 11.01 1.51
N MET A 17 3.78 10.43 2.65
CA MET A 17 3.53 10.97 3.99
C MET A 17 4.35 12.22 4.30
N LYS A 18 5.48 12.43 3.61
CA LYS A 18 6.32 13.63 3.72
C LYS A 18 5.91 14.76 2.78
N SER A 19 4.87 14.57 1.97
CA SER A 19 4.39 15.58 1.02
C SER A 19 3.86 16.81 1.76
N ASP A 20 4.30 18.00 1.34
CA ASP A 20 3.82 19.28 1.85
C ASP A 20 2.39 19.56 1.36
N LEU A 21 1.41 19.39 2.25
CA LEU A 21 -0.02 19.54 1.93
C LEU A 21 -0.47 21.00 1.86
N ASP A 22 0.30 21.94 2.42
CA ASP A 22 -0.06 23.37 2.45
C ASP A 22 -0.03 24.00 1.05
N ARG A 23 0.60 23.31 0.07
CA ARG A 23 0.65 23.72 -1.33
C ARG A 23 -0.56 23.28 -2.14
N LEU A 24 -1.42 22.43 -1.58
CA LEU A 24 -2.58 21.90 -2.28
C LEU A 24 -3.80 22.79 -2.02
N SER A 25 -4.55 23.08 -3.07
CA SER A 25 -5.88 23.67 -2.96
C SER A 25 -6.88 22.68 -2.31
N VAL A 26 -8.02 23.19 -1.86
CA VAL A 26 -9.11 22.36 -1.30
C VAL A 26 -9.54 21.27 -2.29
N HIS A 27 -9.68 21.61 -3.57
CA HIS A 27 -10.07 20.63 -4.60
C HIS A 27 -9.03 19.51 -4.78
N GLU A 28 -7.75 19.86 -4.74
CA GLU A 28 -6.67 18.87 -4.82
C GLU A 28 -6.62 17.98 -3.58
N LEU A 29 -6.88 18.54 -2.39
CA LEU A 29 -6.99 17.76 -1.16
C LEU A 29 -8.16 16.77 -1.22
N GLU A 30 -9.33 17.21 -1.68
CA GLU A 30 -10.49 16.33 -1.87
C GLU A 30 -10.20 15.22 -2.89
N ALA A 31 -9.56 15.55 -4.01
CA ALA A 31 -9.17 14.56 -5.02
C ALA A 31 -8.16 13.55 -4.44
N ARG A 32 -7.18 14.02 -3.67
CA ARG A 32 -6.20 13.18 -2.98
C ARG A 32 -6.87 12.24 -1.99
N ILE A 33 -7.79 12.72 -1.16
CA ILE A 33 -8.54 11.89 -0.20
C ILE A 33 -9.27 10.76 -0.93
N ARG A 34 -10.05 11.08 -1.97
CA ARG A 34 -10.78 10.07 -2.75
C ARG A 34 -9.86 8.96 -3.29
N MET A 35 -8.68 9.33 -3.78
CA MET A 35 -7.71 8.35 -4.29
C MET A 35 -7.14 7.47 -3.17
N LEU A 36 -6.80 8.05 -2.02
CA LEU A 36 -6.25 7.30 -0.88
C LEU A 36 -7.26 6.33 -0.28
N GLU A 37 -8.54 6.72 -0.21
CA GLU A 37 -9.62 5.85 0.24
C GLU A 37 -9.82 4.68 -0.73
N ALA A 38 -9.84 4.93 -2.04
CA ALA A 38 -9.92 3.89 -3.05
C ALA A 38 -8.73 2.91 -2.96
N GLU A 39 -7.51 3.44 -2.74
CA GLU A 39 -6.32 2.60 -2.55
C GLU A 39 -6.38 1.78 -1.27
N THR A 40 -6.93 2.35 -0.20
CA THR A 40 -7.17 1.63 1.07
C THR A 40 -8.10 0.45 0.86
N GLU A 41 -9.21 0.65 0.15
CA GLU A 41 -10.15 -0.43 -0.17
C GLU A 41 -9.52 -1.51 -1.07
N ARG A 42 -8.73 -1.11 -2.08
CA ARG A 42 -7.97 -2.05 -2.91
C ARG A 42 -7.00 -2.90 -2.07
N THR A 43 -6.30 -2.27 -1.14
CA THR A 43 -5.36 -2.95 -0.23
C THR A 43 -6.08 -3.91 0.70
N ARG A 44 -7.23 -3.51 1.27
CA ARG A 44 -8.09 -4.37 2.09
C ARG A 44 -8.57 -5.60 1.33
N ALA A 45 -9.03 -5.42 0.09
CA ALA A 45 -9.46 -6.53 -0.76
C ALA A 45 -8.33 -7.53 -1.04
N LYS A 46 -7.11 -7.03 -1.30
CA LYS A 46 -5.95 -7.89 -1.52
C LYS A 46 -5.53 -8.64 -0.24
N LEU A 47 -5.58 -7.97 0.90
CA LEU A 47 -5.31 -8.58 2.21
C LEU A 47 -6.32 -9.69 2.52
N ALA A 48 -7.61 -9.47 2.26
CA ALA A 48 -8.64 -10.49 2.45
C ALA A 48 -8.35 -11.74 1.61
N GLY A 49 -8.11 -11.58 0.31
CA GLY A 49 -7.78 -12.72 -0.56
C GLY A 49 -6.49 -13.45 -0.15
N ALA A 50 -5.48 -12.73 0.37
CA ALA A 50 -4.27 -13.36 0.89
C ALA A 50 -4.53 -14.16 2.18
N LYS A 51 -5.40 -13.66 3.08
CA LYS A 51 -5.81 -14.38 4.29
C LYS A 51 -6.59 -15.64 3.94
N ASP A 52 -7.51 -15.58 2.99
CA ASP A 52 -8.30 -16.71 2.55
C ASP A 52 -7.42 -17.80 1.93
N PHE A 53 -6.46 -17.41 1.09
CA PHE A 53 -5.48 -18.34 0.53
C PHE A 53 -4.67 -19.03 1.63
N ARG A 54 -4.19 -18.26 2.63
CA ARG A 54 -3.47 -18.83 3.77
C ARG A 54 -4.33 -19.79 4.59
N ALA A 55 -5.58 -19.43 4.87
CA ALA A 55 -6.50 -20.29 5.61
C ALA A 55 -6.79 -21.60 4.86
N GLY A 56 -6.97 -21.54 3.53
CA GLY A 56 -7.12 -22.71 2.68
C GLY A 56 -5.87 -23.61 2.71
N ALA A 57 -4.68 -23.01 2.61
CA ALA A 57 -3.43 -23.76 2.74
C ALA A 57 -3.27 -24.40 4.13
N ASP A 58 -3.54 -23.66 5.21
CA ASP A 58 -3.45 -24.19 6.58
C ASP A 58 -4.41 -25.38 6.79
N ALA A 59 -5.60 -25.38 6.17
CA ALA A 59 -6.53 -26.50 6.23
C ALA A 59 -6.05 -27.73 5.43
N LEU A 60 -5.34 -27.52 4.32
CA LEU A 60 -4.77 -28.58 3.45
C LEU A 60 -3.53 -29.25 4.06
N PHE A 61 -2.74 -28.52 4.85
CA PHE A 61 -1.46 -29.00 5.39
C PHE A 61 -1.48 -29.36 6.88
N LYS A 62 -2.60 -29.18 7.59
CA LYS A 62 -2.79 -29.62 8.99
C LYS A 62 -3.64 -30.87 9.17
N SER A 63 -3.94 -31.61 8.09
CA SER A 63 -4.51 -32.96 8.15
C SER A 63 -3.43 -34.02 8.30
#